data_AF-A0A9D2AUU4-F1
#
_entry.id   AF-A0A9D2AUU4-F1
#
_cell.length_a   1.000
_cell.length_b   1.000
_cell.length_c   1.000
_cell.angle_alpha   90.00
_cell.angle_beta   90.00
_cell.angle_gamma   90.00
#
_symmetry.space_group_name_H-M   'P 1'
#
loop_
_entity.id
_entity.type
_entity.pdbx_description
1 polymer ?
#
loop_
_entity_poly.entity_id
_entity_poly.type
_entity_poly.pdbx_seq_one_letter_code
_entity_poly.pdbx_strand_id
1 'polypeptide(L)'
;MSNTDRKSVSYIVNAVAALLGIIGVICYFLSGDDKSEMTDTFVTALVYVPYIVAVLCSLVGLFYANGLVKIAAFALYFFSLAAWGMTQAGYIVNVFMGLDGNTFSFAYILTFLCTIAAAVLSVVAAAVKKKA
;
A
#
# COMPACT_ATOMS: atom_id res chain seq x y z
N MET A 1 -26.60 9.87 -10.26
CA MET A 1 -25.39 9.24 -10.84
C MET A 1 -25.78 7.90 -11.41
N SER A 2 -25.63 7.73 -12.73
CA SER A 2 -26.05 6.51 -13.43
C SER A 2 -25.17 5.31 -13.05
N ASN A 3 -25.62 4.09 -13.34
CA ASN A 3 -24.81 2.89 -13.13
C ASN A 3 -23.51 2.89 -13.94
N THR A 4 -23.52 3.53 -15.12
CA THR A 4 -22.33 3.70 -15.96
C THR A 4 -21.33 4.64 -15.29
N ASP A 5 -21.79 5.76 -14.74
CA ASP A 5 -20.92 6.71 -14.01
C ASP A 5 -20.28 6.07 -12.78
N ARG A 6 -21.04 5.26 -12.02
CA ARG A 6 -20.52 4.52 -10.85
C ARG A 6 -19.42 3.54 -11.21
N LYS A 7 -19.56 2.83 -12.33
CA LYS A 7 -18.50 1.93 -12.82
C LYS A 7 -17.26 2.72 -13.24
N SER A 8 -17.42 3.80 -13.99
CA SER A 8 -16.29 4.65 -14.43
C SER A 8 -15.52 5.23 -13.25
N VAL A 9 -16.21 5.78 -12.25
CA VAL A 9 -15.55 6.30 -11.03
C VAL A 9 -14.84 5.19 -10.27
N SER A 10 -15.46 4.02 -10.12
CA SER A 10 -14.84 2.86 -9.46
C SER A 10 -13.56 2.38 -10.17
N TYR A 11 -13.48 2.51 -11.49
CA TYR A 11 -12.25 2.21 -12.25
C TYR A 11 -11.18 3.28 -12.07
N ILE A 12 -11.54 4.56 -12.19
CA ILE A 12 -10.59 5.67 -12.03
C ILE A 12 -9.96 5.63 -10.63
N VAL A 13 -10.78 5.49 -9.58
CA VAL A 13 -10.31 5.42 -8.20
C VAL A 13 -9.36 4.23 -7.99
N ASN A 14 -9.67 3.08 -8.59
CA ASN A 14 -8.82 1.90 -8.51
C ASN A 14 -7.53 2.02 -9.33
N ALA A 15 -7.55 2.78 -10.43
CA ALA A 15 -6.35 3.06 -11.24
C ALA A 15 -5.38 3.95 -10.47
N VAL A 16 -5.90 4.97 -9.77
CA VAL A 16 -5.10 5.80 -8.87
C VAL A 16 -4.55 4.97 -7.71
N ALA A 17 -5.35 4.05 -7.14
CA ALA A 17 -4.87 3.13 -6.12
C ALA A 17 -3.70 2.25 -6.60
N ALA A 18 -3.80 1.70 -7.82
CA ALA A 18 -2.73 0.91 -8.41
C ALA A 18 -1.46 1.74 -8.66
N LEU A 19 -1.59 2.96 -9.19
CA LEU A 19 -0.46 3.87 -9.42
C LEU A 19 0.25 4.24 -8.12
N LEU A 20 -0.50 4.60 -7.08
CA LEU A 20 0.07 4.88 -5.76
C LEU A 20 0.71 3.63 -5.15
N GLY A 21 0.10 2.45 -5.32
CA GLY A 21 0.69 1.18 -4.94
C GLY A 21 2.06 0.95 -5.58
N ILE A 22 2.18 1.16 -6.89
CA ILE A 22 3.45 1.03 -7.63
C ILE A 22 4.49 2.03 -7.11
N ILE A 23 4.11 3.31 -6.97
CA ILE A 23 5.03 4.35 -6.46
C ILE A 23 5.52 3.98 -5.07
N GLY A 24 4.62 3.52 -4.19
CA GLY A 24 4.99 3.14 -2.83
C GLY A 24 5.86 1.88 -2.77
N VAL A 25 5.68 0.90 -3.66
CA VAL A 25 6.61 -0.24 -3.81
C VAL A 25 8.00 0.23 -4.24
N ILE A 26 8.09 1.12 -5.24
CA ILE A 26 9.38 1.68 -5.68
C ILE A 26 10.05 2.43 -4.52
N CYS A 27 9.31 3.28 -3.82
CA CYS A 27 9.84 4.03 -2.69
C CYS A 27 10.25 3.10 -1.54
N TYR A 28 9.53 1.99 -1.35
CA TYR A 28 9.87 0.99 -0.35
C TYR A 28 11.25 0.42 -0.65
N PHE A 29 11.49 -0.04 -1.88
CA PHE A 29 12.81 -0.55 -2.29
C PHE A 29 13.91 0.49 -2.14
N LEU A 30 13.64 1.76 -2.42
CA LEU A 30 14.59 2.85 -2.19
C LEU A 30 14.80 3.19 -0.70
N SER A 31 13.90 2.76 0.19
CA SER A 31 13.96 3.03 1.62
C SER A 31 14.43 1.86 2.49
N GLY A 32 14.38 0.64 1.94
CA GLY A 32 14.32 -0.61 2.70
C GLY A 32 15.64 -1.28 3.02
N ASP A 33 16.73 -0.99 2.29
CA ASP A 33 17.94 -1.81 2.36
C ASP A 33 18.73 -1.72 3.69
N ASP A 34 18.47 -0.74 4.58
CA ASP A 34 19.33 -0.51 5.76
C ASP A 34 18.60 -0.26 7.09
N LYS A 35 17.29 -0.51 7.20
CA LYS A 35 16.49 -0.02 8.36
C LYS A 35 15.71 -1.05 9.15
N SER A 36 15.63 -2.29 8.67
CA SER A 36 14.93 -3.34 9.41
C SER A 36 15.89 -4.07 10.35
N GLU A 37 15.48 -4.23 11.61
CA GLU A 37 16.17 -5.11 12.57
C GLU A 37 15.78 -6.60 12.37
N MET A 38 14.96 -6.91 11.37
CA MET A 38 14.46 -8.26 11.06
C MET A 38 15.20 -8.87 9.88
N THR A 39 15.27 -10.21 9.82
CA THR A 39 15.89 -10.93 8.70
C THR A 39 15.22 -10.60 7.37
N ASP A 40 15.99 -10.53 6.28
CA ASP A 40 15.48 -10.26 4.92
C ASP A 40 14.38 -11.23 4.50
N THR A 41 14.45 -12.50 4.92
CA THR A 41 13.41 -13.50 4.63
C THR A 41 12.07 -13.14 5.28
N PHE A 42 12.10 -12.62 6.52
CA PHE A 42 10.90 -12.18 7.23
C PHE A 42 10.28 -10.95 6.56
N VAL A 43 11.10 -9.95 6.21
CA VAL A 43 10.65 -8.74 5.51
C VAL A 43 10.08 -9.11 4.13
N THR A 44 10.72 -10.03 3.41
CA THR A 44 10.26 -10.57 2.11
C THR A 44 8.88 -11.19 2.21
N ALA A 45 8.70 -12.12 3.15
CA ALA A 45 7.46 -12.86 3.27
C ALA A 45 6.29 -12.00 3.75
N LEU A 46 6.53 -11.03 4.64
CA LEU A 46 5.45 -10.30 5.32
C LEU A 46 5.22 -8.88 4.82
N VAL A 47 6.18 -8.30 4.09
CA VAL A 47 6.06 -6.94 3.56
C VAL A 47 6.11 -6.94 2.04
N TYR A 48 7.23 -7.38 1.44
CA TYR A 48 7.41 -7.29 -0.01
C TYR A 48 6.35 -8.08 -0.80
N VAL A 49 6.19 -9.37 -0.48
CA VAL A 49 5.24 -10.23 -1.21
C VAL A 49 3.81 -9.73 -1.07
N PRO A 50 3.28 -9.45 0.15
CA PRO A 50 1.93 -8.91 0.29
C PRO A 50 1.73 -7.57 -0.41
N TYR A 51 2.71 -6.65 -0.38
CA TYR A 51 2.60 -5.38 -1.07
C TYR A 51 2.51 -5.57 -2.58
N ILE A 52 3.41 -6.37 -3.17
CA ILE A 52 3.41 -6.64 -4.61
C ILE A 52 2.09 -7.30 -5.01
N VAL A 53 1.60 -8.28 -4.25
CA VAL A 53 0.31 -8.93 -4.52
C VAL A 53 -0.86 -7.93 -4.38
N ALA A 54 -0.80 -6.98 -3.44
CA ALA A 54 -1.80 -5.92 -3.33
C ALA A 54 -1.88 -5.07 -4.61
N VAL A 55 -0.72 -4.67 -5.15
CA VAL A 55 -0.62 -3.94 -6.43
C VAL A 55 -1.21 -4.76 -7.57
N LEU A 56 -0.86 -6.05 -7.66
CA LEU A 56 -1.42 -6.95 -8.67
C LEU A 56 -2.95 -7.08 -8.53
N CYS A 57 -3.49 -7.20 -7.32
CA CYS A 57 -4.92 -7.21 -7.09
C CYS A 57 -5.58 -5.89 -7.52
N SER A 58 -4.98 -4.73 -7.24
CA SER A 58 -5.47 -3.44 -7.75
C SER A 58 -5.46 -3.40 -9.28
N LEU A 59 -4.40 -3.87 -9.94
CA LEU A 59 -4.32 -3.93 -11.40
C LEU A 59 -5.38 -4.87 -12.00
N VAL A 60 -5.57 -6.06 -11.42
CA VAL A 60 -6.63 -6.99 -11.83
C VAL A 60 -8.02 -6.35 -11.63
N GLY A 61 -8.21 -5.58 -10.57
CA GLY A 61 -9.45 -4.83 -10.32
C GLY A 61 -9.79 -3.75 -11.35
N LEU A 62 -8.87 -3.43 -12.28
CA LEU A 62 -9.14 -2.57 -13.45
C LEU A 62 -9.83 -3.31 -14.59
N PHE A 63 -9.59 -4.61 -14.73
CA PHE A 63 -10.19 -5.44 -15.77
C PHE A 63 -11.43 -6.17 -15.27
N TYR A 64 -11.47 -6.47 -13.97
CA TYR A 64 -12.58 -7.17 -13.33
C TYR A 64 -13.34 -6.22 -12.43
N ALA A 65 -14.61 -5.98 -12.76
CA ALA A 65 -15.52 -5.21 -11.92
C ALA A 65 -15.90 -5.94 -10.61
N ASN A 66 -15.07 -6.79 -10.03
CA ASN A 66 -15.41 -7.51 -8.80
C ASN A 66 -14.96 -6.70 -7.57
N GLY A 67 -15.92 -6.37 -6.69
CA GLY A 67 -15.64 -5.65 -5.44
C GLY A 67 -14.75 -6.45 -4.48
N LEU A 68 -14.80 -7.79 -4.53
CA LEU A 68 -13.95 -8.66 -3.72
C LEU A 68 -12.47 -8.51 -4.04
N VAL A 69 -12.10 -8.35 -5.32
CA VAL A 69 -10.71 -8.15 -5.75
C VAL A 69 -10.14 -6.84 -5.17
N LYS A 70 -10.97 -5.79 -5.16
CA LYS A 70 -10.61 -4.48 -4.61
C LYS A 70 -10.48 -4.51 -3.08
N ILE A 71 -11.34 -5.28 -2.41
CA ILE A 71 -11.24 -5.51 -0.95
C ILE A 71 -10.00 -6.35 -0.62
N ALA A 72 -9.67 -7.36 -1.43
CA ALA A 72 -8.45 -8.15 -1.26
C ALA A 72 -7.19 -7.28 -1.41
N ALA A 73 -7.16 -6.37 -2.40
CA ALA A 73 -6.08 -5.39 -2.55
C ALA A 73 -5.91 -4.53 -1.29
N PHE A 74 -7.01 -4.01 -0.73
CA PHE A 74 -6.99 -3.29 0.54
C PHE A 74 -6.41 -4.12 1.68
N ALA A 75 -6.89 -5.34 1.86
CA ALA A 75 -6.45 -6.21 2.96
C ALA A 75 -4.94 -6.47 2.87
N LEU A 76 -4.41 -6.68 1.66
CA LEU A 76 -2.99 -6.91 1.42
C LEU A 76 -2.15 -5.64 1.62
N TYR A 77 -2.59 -4.46 1.15
CA TYR A 77 -1.90 -3.20 1.46
C TYR A 77 -1.86 -2.93 2.96
N PHE A 78 -2.99 -3.13 3.65
CA PHE A 78 -3.08 -2.93 5.09
C PHE A 78 -2.19 -3.91 5.85
N PHE A 79 -2.20 -5.20 5.47
CA PHE A 79 -1.33 -6.21 6.05
C PHE A 79 0.15 -5.86 5.85
N SER A 80 0.55 -5.50 4.63
CA SER A 80 1.91 -5.09 4.33
C SER A 80 2.33 -3.87 5.13
N LEU A 81 1.46 -2.86 5.26
CA LEU A 81 1.74 -1.64 6.01
C LEU A 81 1.90 -1.92 7.50
N ALA A 82 1.06 -2.79 8.07
CA ALA A 82 1.14 -3.20 9.46
C ALA A 82 2.43 -3.98 9.74
N ALA A 83 2.75 -4.95 8.88
CA ALA A 83 3.99 -5.72 8.97
C ALA A 83 5.22 -4.80 8.85
N TRP A 84 5.22 -3.87 7.90
CA TRP A 84 6.29 -2.91 7.74
C TRP A 84 6.46 -2.02 8.96
N GLY A 85 5.38 -1.44 9.48
CA GLY A 85 5.43 -0.60 10.68
C GLY A 85 6.03 -1.31 11.89
N MET A 86 5.72 -2.59 12.08
CA MET A 86 6.34 -3.41 13.12
C MET A 86 7.84 -3.61 12.88
N THR A 87 8.24 -3.88 11.63
CA THR A 87 9.67 -4.10 11.28
C THR A 87 10.53 -2.83 11.34
N GLN A 88 9.90 -1.66 11.42
CA GLN A 88 10.55 -0.33 11.43
C GLN A 88 10.40 0.39 12.78
N ALA A 89 9.82 -0.25 13.80
CA ALA A 89 9.52 0.40 15.07
C ALA A 89 10.79 0.96 15.76
N GLY A 90 11.90 0.21 15.75
CA GLY A 90 13.19 0.68 16.27
C GLY A 90 13.72 1.90 15.54
N TYR A 91 13.71 1.88 14.20
CA TYR A 91 14.11 3.02 13.37
C TYR A 91 13.26 4.27 13.65
N ILE A 92 11.94 4.13 13.75
CA ILE A 92 11.02 5.23 14.08
C ILE A 92 11.39 5.86 15.43
N VAL A 93 11.60 5.03 16.47
CA VAL A 93 11.97 5.51 17.80
C VAL A 93 13.31 6.25 17.76
N ASN A 94 14.31 5.71 17.07
CA ASN A 94 15.62 6.34 16.96
C ASN A 94 15.55 7.73 16.29
N VAL A 95 14.72 7.89 15.25
CA VAL A 95 14.48 9.21 14.62
C VAL A 95 13.83 10.19 15.62
N PHE A 96 12.81 9.77 16.35
CA PHE A 96 12.12 10.65 17.31
C PHE A 96 12.94 11.01 18.54
N MET A 97 13.81 10.10 18.98
CA MET A 97 14.72 10.34 20.10
C MET A 97 15.99 11.10 19.68
N GLY A 98 16.18 11.36 18.38
CA GLY A 98 17.38 11.99 17.85
C GLY A 98 18.64 11.16 18.05
N LEU A 99 18.49 9.83 18.19
CA LEU A 99 19.60 8.91 18.36
C LEU A 99 20.31 8.69 17.02
N ASP A 100 21.64 8.65 17.07
CA ASP A 100 22.52 8.32 15.94
C ASP A 100 22.36 9.21 14.70
N GLY A 101 21.78 10.41 14.84
CA GLY A 101 21.56 11.34 13.72
C GLY A 101 20.50 10.86 12.72
N ASN A 102 19.67 9.89 13.10
CA ASN A 102 18.67 9.31 12.21
C ASN A 102 17.59 10.33 11.82
N THR A 103 17.27 10.37 10.52
CA THR A 103 16.16 11.18 9.98
C THR A 103 15.30 10.33 9.06
N PHE A 104 14.01 10.68 8.94
CA PHE A 104 13.13 10.04 7.96
C PHE A 104 13.56 10.40 6.54
N SER A 105 13.97 9.41 5.77
CA SER A 105 14.21 9.59 4.33
C SER A 105 12.89 9.91 3.62
N PHE A 106 12.95 10.72 2.57
CA PHE A 106 11.79 11.03 1.73
C PHE A 106 11.07 9.76 1.22
N ALA A 107 11.84 8.75 0.77
CA ALA A 107 11.30 7.48 0.29
C ALA A 107 10.50 6.72 1.36
N TYR A 108 10.94 6.75 2.62
CA TYR A 108 10.21 6.16 3.75
C TYR A 108 8.82 6.81 3.94
N ILE A 109 8.78 8.15 3.97
CA ILE A 109 7.53 8.89 4.14
C ILE A 109 6.60 8.67 2.95
N LEU A 110 7.14 8.71 1.72
CA LEU A 110 6.35 8.51 0.51
C LEU A 110 5.79 7.09 0.43
N THR A 111 6.55 6.07 0.85
CA THR A 111 6.07 4.69 0.98
C THR A 111 4.84 4.62 1.87
N PHE A 112 4.91 5.20 3.07
CA PHE A 112 3.79 5.20 4.02
C PHE A 112 2.54 5.86 3.41
N LEU A 113 2.70 7.09 2.88
CA LEU A 113 1.60 7.87 2.32
C LEU A 113 0.97 7.20 1.09
N CYS A 114 1.78 6.65 0.19
CA CYS A 114 1.30 5.95 -0.99
C CYS A 114 0.59 4.64 -0.62
N THR A 115 1.12 3.87 0.34
CA THR A 115 0.51 2.61 0.78
C THR A 115 -0.86 2.84 1.39
N ILE A 116 -0.97 3.80 2.33
CA ILE A 116 -2.25 4.08 3.01
C ILE A 116 -3.29 4.65 2.03
N ALA A 117 -2.87 5.54 1.11
CA ALA A 117 -3.75 6.08 0.09
C ALA A 117 -4.23 4.98 -0.88
N ALA A 118 -3.34 4.09 -1.33
CA ALA A 118 -3.70 2.94 -2.17
C ALA A 118 -4.69 1.99 -1.48
N ALA A 119 -4.48 1.71 -0.19
CA ALA A 119 -5.39 0.91 0.62
C ALA A 119 -6.79 1.54 0.68
N VAL A 120 -6.87 2.82 1.07
CA VAL A 120 -8.14 3.55 1.19
C VAL A 120 -8.86 3.63 -0.14
N LEU A 121 -8.17 4.01 -1.22
CA LEU A 121 -8.77 4.12 -2.54
C LEU A 121 -9.26 2.76 -3.07
N SER A 122 -8.59 1.65 -2.73
CA SER A 122 -9.07 0.30 -3.07
C SER A 122 -10.42 -0.02 -2.41
N VAL A 123 -10.61 0.34 -1.14
CA VAL A 123 -11.91 0.20 -0.44
C VAL A 123 -12.95 1.14 -1.01
N VAL A 124 -12.61 2.41 -1.26
CA VAL A 124 -13.52 3.40 -1.84
C VAL A 124 -14.00 2.92 -3.21
N ALA A 125 -13.09 2.41 -4.05
CA ALA A 125 -13.45 1.85 -5.35
C ALA A 125 -14.41 0.66 -5.23
N ALA A 126 -14.25 -0.19 -4.21
CA ALA A 126 -15.18 -1.29 -3.93
C ALA A 126 -16.55 -0.78 -3.46
N ALA A 127 -16.57 0.22 -2.56
CA ALA A 127 -17.78 0.78 -1.97
C ALA A 127 -18.64 1.54 -3.00
N VAL A 128 -18.01 2.30 -3.91
CA VAL A 128 -18.71 3.02 -4.99
C VAL A 128 -19.47 2.08 -5.91
N LYS A 129 -18.99 0.85 -6.10
CA LYS A 129 -19.69 -0.20 -6.86
C LYS A 129 -20.87 -0.81 -6.10
N LYS A 130 -20.84 -0.87 -4.76
CA LYS A 130 -21.80 -1.64 -3.95
C LYS A 130 -23.16 -0.96 -3.75
N LYS A 131 -23.34 0.33 -4.09
CA LYS A 131 -24.67 0.94 -4.07
C LYS A 131 -25.51 0.41 -5.25
N ALA A 132 -26.27 -0.65 -4.99
CA ALA A 132 -27.47 -1.02 -5.73
C ALA A 132 -28.61 -0.14 -5.21
#